data_AF-A0A0A2EY83-F1
#
_entry.id   AF-A0A0A2EY83-F1
#
_cell.length_a   1.000
_cell.length_b   1.000
_cell.length_c   1.000
_cell.angle_alpha   90.00
_cell.angle_beta   90.00
_cell.angle_gamma   90.00
#
_symmetry.space_group_name_H-M   'P 1'
#
loop_
_entity.id
_entity.type
_entity.pdbx_description
1 polymer ?
#
loop_
_entity_poly.entity_id
_entity_poly.type
_entity_poly.pdbx_seq_one_letter_code
_entity_poly.pdbx_strand_id
1 'polypeptide(L)'
;MISIYADSEFQVAQFIPVMIIPQLFFTGIIPLDLIPYNLGKLSYIMPIYYAATPLKGIMVKGDGFIDIFPWLVALIVLITIVFFINSLSLKKYRRL
;
A
#
# COMPACT_ATOMS: atom_id res chain seq x y z
N MET A 1 -7.13 0.46 -11.69
CA MET A 1 -6.16 1.57 -11.72
C MET A 1 -5.18 1.42 -12.88
N ILE A 2 -4.45 0.31 -13.01
CA ILE A 2 -3.45 0.19 -14.08
C ILE A 2 -4.09 0.00 -15.47
N SER A 3 -5.13 -0.83 -15.61
CA SER A 3 -5.76 -1.04 -16.94
C SER A 3 -6.59 0.15 -17.47
N ILE A 4 -6.76 1.23 -16.68
CA ILE A 4 -7.47 2.44 -17.11
C ILE A 4 -6.49 3.44 -17.76
N TYR A 5 -5.20 3.34 -17.42
CA TYR A 5 -4.15 4.26 -17.89
C TYR A 5 -3.07 3.58 -18.74
N ALA A 6 -3.08 2.25 -18.83
CA ALA A 6 -2.16 1.50 -19.68
C ALA A 6 -2.87 1.13 -21.00
N ASP A 7 -2.31 1.61 -22.11
CA ASP A 7 -2.79 1.32 -23.47
C ASP A 7 -2.37 -0.08 -23.94
N SER A 8 -1.45 -0.77 -23.22
CA SER A 8 -1.01 -2.13 -23.55
C SER A 8 -0.64 -2.97 -22.32
N GLU A 9 -0.70 -4.29 -22.47
CA GLU A 9 -0.28 -5.25 -21.43
C GLU A 9 1.19 -5.06 -21.01
N PHE A 10 2.05 -4.68 -21.96
CA PHE A 10 3.45 -4.40 -21.68
C PHE A 10 3.62 -3.22 -20.73
N GLN A 11 2.82 -2.17 -20.87
CA GLN A 11 2.81 -1.03 -19.95
C GLN A 11 2.31 -1.44 -18.56
N VAL A 12 1.31 -2.32 -18.46
CA VAL A 12 0.84 -2.88 -17.18
C VAL A 12 1.99 -3.62 -16.48
N ALA A 13 2.69 -4.49 -17.21
CA ALA A 13 3.81 -5.26 -16.68
C ALA A 13 4.95 -4.37 -16.16
N GLN A 14 5.19 -3.23 -16.81
CA GLN A 14 6.19 -2.23 -16.36
C GLN A 14 5.71 -1.39 -15.17
N PHE A 15 4.41 -1.17 -15.03
CA PHE A 15 3.86 -0.37 -13.92
C PHE A 15 3.88 -1.13 -12.58
N ILE A 16 3.73 -2.46 -12.63
CA ILE A 16 3.79 -3.32 -11.43
C ILE A 16 5.08 -3.10 -10.63
N PRO A 17 6.30 -3.24 -11.19
CA PRO A 17 7.52 -3.04 -10.42
C PRO A 17 7.63 -1.61 -9.89
N VAL A 18 7.21 -0.60 -10.66
CA VAL A 18 7.24 0.81 -10.22
C VAL A 18 6.33 1.05 -9.00
N MET A 19 5.19 0.37 -8.91
CA MET A 19 4.30 0.49 -7.76
C MET A 19 4.74 -0.40 -6.58
N ILE A 20 5.14 -1.65 -6.86
CA ILE A 20 5.37 -2.67 -5.83
C ILE A 20 6.75 -2.56 -5.20
N ILE A 21 7.80 -2.27 -5.98
CA ILE A 21 9.18 -2.25 -5.46
C ILE A 21 9.37 -1.16 -4.41
N PRO A 22 8.94 0.11 -4.62
CA PRO A 22 9.13 1.15 -3.61
C PRO A 22 8.49 0.79 -2.27
N GLN A 23 7.30 0.18 -2.31
CA GLN A 23 6.61 -0.18 -1.07
C GLN A 23 7.22 -1.40 -0.36
N LEU A 24 7.97 -2.25 -1.06
CA LEU A 24 8.65 -3.41 -0.47
C LEU A 24 9.68 -3.00 0.60
N PHE A 25 10.32 -1.83 0.44
CA PHE A 25 11.25 -1.29 1.43
C PHE A 25 10.59 -1.00 2.79
N PHE A 26 9.27 -0.79 2.80
CA PHE A 26 8.51 -0.48 4.03
C PHE A 26 7.93 -1.72 4.72
N THR A 27 8.29 -2.92 4.28
CA THR A 27 7.89 -4.19 4.94
C THR A 27 8.65 -4.48 6.23
N GLY A 28 9.65 -3.64 6.56
CA GLY A 28 10.53 -3.85 7.71
C GLY A 28 11.79 -4.67 7.41
N ILE A 29 12.05 -4.98 6.12
CA ILE A 29 13.35 -5.49 5.63
C ILE A 29 14.46 -4.48 5.93
N ILE A 30 14.17 -3.19 5.76
CA ILE A 30 15.03 -2.07 6.15
C ILE A 30 14.32 -1.33 7.29
N PRO A 31 14.99 -1.03 8.42
CA PRO A 31 14.36 -0.24 9.46
C PRO A 31 14.09 1.19 8.98
N LEU A 32 12.90 1.71 9.24
CA LEU A 32 12.42 2.99 8.69
C LEU A 32 13.30 4.17 9.05
N ASP A 33 13.93 4.14 10.23
CA ASP A 33 14.80 5.21 10.73
C ASP A 33 16.13 5.33 9.98
N LEU A 34 16.51 4.26 9.24
CA LEU A 34 17.70 4.26 8.38
C LEU A 34 17.42 4.82 6.99
N ILE A 35 16.15 5.09 6.65
CA ILE A 35 15.80 5.60 5.33
C ILE A 35 16.04 7.13 5.32
N PRO A 36 16.97 7.64 4.48
CA PRO A 36 17.36 9.04 4.48
C PRO A 36 16.22 9.96 4.01
N TYR A 37 16.41 11.28 4.21
CA TYR A 37 15.49 12.33 3.75
C TYR A 37 14.06 12.24 4.29
N ASN A 38 13.85 11.58 5.43
CA ASN A 38 12.51 11.29 5.98
C ASN A 38 11.61 10.47 5.05
N LEU A 39 12.18 9.77 4.07
CA LEU A 39 11.41 8.90 3.15
C LEU A 39 10.74 7.74 3.90
N GLY A 40 11.21 7.40 5.10
CA GLY A 40 10.51 6.49 6.00
C GLY A 40 9.07 6.91 6.31
N LYS A 41 8.74 8.21 6.27
CA LYS A 41 7.36 8.71 6.47
C LYS A 41 6.41 8.32 5.32
N LEU A 42 6.96 8.00 4.15
CA LEU A 42 6.16 7.53 3.02
C LEU A 42 5.52 6.17 3.30
N SER A 43 6.04 5.40 4.26
CA SER A 43 5.45 4.12 4.66
C SER A 43 4.01 4.26 5.14
N TYR A 44 3.66 5.36 5.80
CA TYR A 44 2.32 5.57 6.38
C TYR A 44 1.21 5.72 5.34
N ILE A 45 1.54 5.97 4.07
CA ILE A 45 0.55 5.99 2.98
C ILE A 45 0.55 4.69 2.17
N MET A 46 1.49 3.78 2.42
CA MET A 46 1.64 2.54 1.67
C MET A 46 0.82 1.42 2.33
N PRO A 47 -0.05 0.70 1.58
CA PRO A 47 -0.89 -0.35 2.16
C PRO A 47 -0.07 -1.46 2.82
N ILE A 48 1.05 -1.85 2.20
CA ILE A 48 1.87 -2.97 2.66
C ILE A 48 2.50 -2.74 4.03
N TYR A 49 2.73 -1.48 4.43
CA TYR A 49 3.24 -1.14 5.76
C TYR A 49 2.28 -1.59 6.86
N TYR A 50 0.98 -1.40 6.66
CA TYR A 50 -0.07 -1.80 7.61
C TYR A 50 -0.32 -3.31 7.64
N ALA A 51 0.13 -4.06 6.63
CA ALA A 51 0.10 -5.52 6.63
C ALA A 51 1.37 -6.13 7.25
N ALA A 52 2.55 -5.62 6.88
CA ALA A 52 3.83 -6.19 7.30
C ALA A 52 4.14 -5.93 8.79
N THR A 53 3.75 -4.75 9.31
CA THR A 53 4.01 -4.39 10.71
C THR A 53 3.34 -5.33 11.72
N PRO A 54 2.01 -5.59 11.67
CA PRO A 54 1.37 -6.55 12.58
C PRO A 54 1.86 -7.99 12.36
N LEU A 55 2.17 -8.40 11.11
CA LEU A 55 2.76 -9.72 10.85
C LEU A 55 4.10 -9.89 11.56
N LYS A 56 4.95 -8.86 11.55
CA LYS A 56 6.19 -8.85 12.33
C LYS A 56 5.90 -8.93 13.84
N GLY A 57 4.87 -8.23 14.32
CA GLY A 57 4.40 -8.33 15.70
C GLY A 57 4.03 -9.75 16.11
N ILE A 58 3.20 -10.43 15.30
CA ILE A 58 2.83 -11.83 15.50
C ILE A 58 4.07 -12.72 15.55
N MET A 59 4.95 -12.60 14.54
CA MET A 59 6.08 -13.52 14.37
C MET A 59 7.18 -13.32 15.41
N VAL A 60 7.41 -12.08 15.86
CA VAL A 60 8.56 -11.74 16.72
C VAL A 60 8.14 -11.57 18.19
N LYS A 61 6.95 -11.02 18.44
CA LYS A 61 6.48 -10.67 19.78
C LYS A 61 5.37 -11.58 20.30
N GLY A 62 4.79 -12.41 19.43
CA GLY A 62 3.66 -13.27 19.77
C GLY A 62 2.35 -12.50 19.93
N ASP A 63 2.22 -11.35 19.24
CA ASP A 63 1.02 -10.50 19.29
C ASP A 63 -0.25 -11.27 18.92
N GLY A 64 -1.35 -10.98 19.63
CA GLY A 64 -2.64 -11.65 19.46
C GLY A 64 -3.57 -10.92 18.51
N PHE A 65 -4.79 -11.45 18.35
CA PHE A 65 -5.82 -10.86 17.47
C PHE A 65 -6.18 -9.41 17.82
N ILE A 66 -6.18 -9.06 19.10
CA ILE A 66 -6.53 -7.72 19.58
C ILE A 66 -5.49 -6.69 19.09
N ASP A 67 -4.21 -7.05 19.11
CA ASP A 67 -3.10 -6.19 18.72
C ASP A 67 -3.08 -5.90 17.21
N ILE A 68 -3.60 -6.85 16.41
CA ILE A 68 -3.67 -6.75 14.95
C ILE A 68 -4.89 -5.93 14.50
N PHE A 69 -5.96 -5.90 15.28
CA PHE A 69 -7.22 -5.24 14.94
C PHE A 69 -7.08 -3.80 14.42
N PRO A 70 -6.34 -2.87 15.08
CA PRO A 70 -6.18 -1.51 14.56
C PRO A 70 -5.51 -1.45 13.19
N TRP A 71 -4.61 -2.38 12.88
CA TRP A 71 -3.96 -2.47 11.57
C TRP A 71 -4.93 -2.91 10.47
N LEU A 72 -5.83 -3.85 10.79
CA LEU A 72 -6.89 -4.29 9.87
C LEU A 72 -7.87 -3.15 9.57
N VAL A 73 -8.26 -2.39 10.60
CA VAL A 73 -9.12 -1.22 10.43
C VAL A 73 -8.44 -0.20 9.51
N ALA A 74 -7.15 0.09 9.72
CA ALA A 74 -6.39 0.99 8.86
C ALA A 74 -6.36 0.53 7.40
N LEU A 75 -6.16 -0.78 7.14
CA LEU A 75 -6.21 -1.35 5.80
C LEU A 75 -7.58 -1.20 5.15
N ILE A 76 -8.67 -1.46 5.88
CA ILE A 76 -10.04 -1.30 5.39
C ILE A 76 -10.29 0.17 5.00
N VAL A 77 -9.91 1.11 5.87
CA VAL A 77 -10.03 2.55 5.60
C VAL A 77 -9.27 2.93 4.31
N LEU A 78 -8.04 2.45 4.16
CA LEU A 78 -7.23 2.71 2.97
C LEU A 78 -7.89 2.15 1.70
N ILE A 79 -8.37 0.90 1.75
CA ILE A 79 -9.10 0.27 0.63
C ILE A 79 -10.35 1.09 0.27
N THR A 80 -11.13 1.52 1.26
CA THR A 80 -12.31 2.34 1.05
C THR A 80 -11.94 3.67 0.37
N ILE A 81 -10.91 4.37 0.84
CA ILE A 81 -10.45 5.62 0.24
C ILE A 81 -10.04 5.40 -1.23
N VAL A 82 -9.20 4.39 -1.49
CA VAL A 82 -8.73 4.07 -2.85
C VAL A 82 -9.91 3.68 -3.76
N PHE A 83 -10.87 2.92 -3.24
CA PHE A 83 -12.08 2.54 -3.96
C PHE A 83 -12.92 3.76 -4.35
N PHE A 84 -13.13 4.69 -3.43
CA PHE A 84 -13.85 5.94 -3.71
C PHE A 84 -13.13 6.79 -4.76
N ILE A 85 -11.82 6.97 -4.62
CA ILE A 85 -11.01 7.70 -5.61
C ILE A 85 -11.12 7.06 -7.00
N ASN A 86 -11.06 5.73 -7.06
CA ASN A 86 -11.19 4.98 -8.31
C ASN A 86 -12.59 5.16 -8.92
N SER A 87 -13.65 5.04 -8.11
CA SER A 87 -15.03 5.26 -8.54
C SER A 87 -15.26 6.66 -9.12
N LEU A 88 -14.69 7.70 -8.49
CA LEU A 88 -14.76 9.08 -9.00
C LEU A 88 -13.98 9.24 -10.31
N SER A 89 -12.79 8.64 -10.41
CA SER A 89 -11.97 8.66 -11.62
C SER A 89 -12.70 8.03 -12.81
N LEU A 90 -13.36 6.89 -12.61
CA LEU A 90 -14.20 6.22 -13.60
C LEU A 90 -15.37 7.11 -14.08
N LYS A 91 -16.03 7.84 -13.17
CA LYS A 91 -17.12 8.76 -13.54
C LYS A 91 -16.65 9.92 -14.42
N LYS A 92 -15.41 10.38 -14.24
CA LYS A 92 -14.81 11.46 -15.05
C LYS A 92 -14.48 10.99 -16.48
N TYR A 93 -14.07 9.73 -16.66
CA TYR A 93 -13.81 9.15 -17.98
C TYR A 93 -15.07 8.79 -18.78
N ARG A 94 -16.22 8.54 -18.11
CA ARG A 94 -17.51 8.27 -18.79
C ARG A 94 -18.26 9.52 -19.30
N ARG A 95 -17.68 10.72 -19.12
CA ARG A 95 -18.26 12.01 -19.57
C ARG A 95 -17.55 12.60 -20.80
N LEU A 96 -16.67 11.83 -21.43
CA LEU A 96 -16.17 12.05 -22.80
C LEU A 96 -16.93 11.10 -23.73
#